data_AF-A0A2E4DFS5-F1
#
_entry.id   AF-A0A2E4DFS5-F1
#
_cell.length_a   1.000
_cell.length_b   1.000
_cell.length_c   1.000
_cell.angle_alpha   90.00
_cell.angle_beta   90.00
_cell.angle_gamma   90.00
#
_symmetry.space_group_name_H-M   'P 1'
#
loop_
_entity.id
_entity.type
_entity.pdbx_description
1 polymer ?
#
loop_
_entity_poly.entity_id
_entity_poly.type
_entity_poly.pdbx_seq_one_letter_code
_entity_poly.pdbx_strand_id
1 'polypeptide(L)'
;MKLIGLLISLIFLTSCSTFRSKPSICEMLKMDNCNNSKRGLARSAGASLPSVNAAAFSNPAAIALNRGLGIESIHYKNEMQIGVVTGTGRVGAAVANLPNNGTFFGQTAIETDNSYRVRRIDREKFQEDKLALAAGANLFGGKRKKGLKVDVGVQLRRHHTLEKEYGGAGATLSYNNIINIGLASYKDVYYEDLRDSEIIVVNQDGSTYEFSTDNNEQYIFKSPYNVQTLTAGLKFSKLAVDYIKFTTDFESETDDFAEASLYNISYFYRMWIFSYGRRFEKSYKEIYLDQEFVGKKHKSATFLGAQFATGNFLFGLFHNYYLLDEWSFGITFFL
;
A
#
# COMPACT_ATOMS: atom_id res chain seq x y z
N MET A 1 -14.19 -20.32 5.55
CA MET A 1 -13.84 -21.05 4.30
C MET A 1 -14.82 -20.88 3.13
N LYS A 2 -16.12 -20.61 3.31
CA LYS A 2 -17.08 -20.49 2.19
C LYS A 2 -16.90 -19.25 1.28
N LEU A 3 -16.24 -18.19 1.75
CA LEU A 3 -16.04 -16.95 0.99
C LEU A 3 -14.94 -17.04 -0.08
N ILE A 4 -13.91 -17.86 0.16
CA ILE A 4 -12.79 -18.07 -0.79
C ILE A 4 -13.26 -18.86 -2.01
N GLY A 5 -14.15 -19.84 -1.81
CA GLY A 5 -14.74 -20.61 -2.90
C GLY A 5 -15.55 -19.75 -3.87
N LEU A 6 -16.33 -18.78 -3.36
CA LEU A 6 -17.16 -17.91 -4.20
C LEU A 6 -16.31 -16.93 -5.05
N LEU A 7 -15.18 -16.46 -4.50
CA LEU A 7 -14.27 -15.55 -5.22
C LEU A 7 -13.53 -16.28 -6.36
N ILE A 8 -13.11 -17.53 -6.14
CA ILE A 8 -12.47 -18.35 -7.18
C ILE A 8 -13.45 -18.67 -8.32
N SER A 9 -14.72 -18.94 -8.00
CA SER A 9 -15.78 -19.15 -9.01
C SER A 9 -16.03 -17.92 -9.88
N LEU A 10 -15.96 -16.71 -9.31
CA LEU A 10 -16.13 -15.46 -10.07
C LEU A 10 -14.95 -15.16 -11.00
N ILE A 11 -13.73 -15.58 -10.61
CA ILE A 11 -12.52 -15.45 -11.43
C ILE A 11 -12.60 -16.35 -12.67
N PHE A 12 -13.17 -17.56 -12.54
CA PHE A 12 -13.33 -18.49 -13.66
C PHE A 12 -14.50 -18.18 -14.61
N LEU A 13 -15.52 -17.42 -14.17
CA LEU A 13 -16.65 -17.04 -15.01
C LEU A 13 -16.39 -15.82 -15.91
N THR A 14 -15.24 -15.16 -15.79
CA THR A 14 -14.88 -13.97 -16.62
C THR A 14 -13.85 -14.26 -17.72
N SER A 15 -13.36 -15.49 -17.85
CA SER A 15 -12.29 -15.86 -18.80
C SER A 15 -12.74 -16.24 -20.22
N CYS A 16 -14.02 -16.08 -20.58
CA CYS A 16 -14.49 -16.32 -21.95
C CYS A 16 -15.15 -15.07 -22.56
N SER A 17 -14.34 -14.06 -22.88
CA SER A 17 -14.71 -13.09 -23.91
C SER A 17 -13.47 -12.63 -24.68
N THR A 18 -13.35 -13.11 -25.91
CA THR A 18 -12.41 -12.63 -26.92
C THR A 18 -12.75 -11.18 -27.29
N PHE A 19 -12.29 -10.22 -26.49
CA PHE A 19 -12.28 -8.80 -26.85
C PHE A 19 -10.93 -8.45 -27.48
N ARG A 20 -10.89 -8.32 -28.81
CA ARG A 20 -9.83 -7.57 -29.50
C ARG A 20 -9.90 -6.11 -29.05
N SER A 21 -9.10 -5.74 -28.05
CA SER A 21 -8.98 -4.38 -27.56
C SER A 21 -8.26 -3.50 -28.60
N LYS A 22 -8.78 -2.30 -28.85
CA LYS A 22 -8.17 -1.31 -29.75
C LYS A 22 -6.75 -0.91 -29.31
N PRO A 23 -5.90 -0.42 -30.25
CA PRO A 23 -4.50 -0.11 -30.02
C PRO A 23 -4.22 0.71 -28.77
N SER A 24 -3.38 0.17 -27.89
CA SER A 24 -2.79 0.93 -26.79
C SER A 24 -1.82 1.99 -27.34
N ILE A 25 -1.33 2.90 -26.49
CA ILE A 25 -0.26 3.86 -26.89
C ILE A 25 0.98 3.12 -27.43
N CYS A 26 1.21 1.87 -27.00
CA CYS A 26 2.31 1.07 -27.52
C CYS A 26 2.14 0.72 -29.00
N GLU A 27 0.92 0.35 -29.42
CA GLU A 27 0.64 0.02 -30.82
C GLU A 27 0.67 1.27 -31.71
N MET A 28 0.20 2.43 -31.23
CA MET A 28 0.31 3.70 -31.97
C MET A 28 1.76 4.18 -32.14
N LEU A 29 2.68 3.75 -31.28
CA LEU A 29 4.09 4.17 -31.32
C LEU A 29 5.03 3.09 -31.85
N LYS A 30 4.51 1.97 -32.40
CA LYS A 30 5.28 0.84 -32.94
C LYS A 30 6.48 0.44 -32.05
N MET A 31 6.24 0.34 -30.75
CA MET A 31 7.25 -0.18 -29.83
C MET A 31 6.98 -1.67 -29.64
N ASP A 32 7.75 -2.51 -30.32
CA ASP A 32 7.56 -3.97 -30.44
C ASP A 32 7.65 -4.76 -29.11
N ASN A 33 7.79 -4.07 -27.98
CA ASN A 33 7.67 -4.65 -26.64
C ASN A 33 7.06 -3.61 -25.69
N CYS A 34 5.77 -3.74 -25.35
CA CYS A 34 5.21 -3.10 -24.16
C CYS A 34 5.85 -3.75 -22.92
N ASN A 35 7.07 -3.35 -22.57
CA ASN A 35 7.71 -3.74 -21.32
C ASN A 35 6.78 -3.48 -20.11
N ASN A 36 6.73 -4.43 -19.18
CA ASN A 36 6.03 -4.27 -17.89
C ASN A 36 6.44 -2.98 -17.14
N SER A 37 7.61 -2.42 -17.47
CA SER A 37 8.10 -1.14 -16.92
C SER A 37 7.11 0.01 -17.12
N LYS A 38 6.28 0.02 -18.18
CA LYS A 38 5.34 1.12 -18.45
C LYS A 38 3.94 0.93 -17.84
N ARG A 39 3.64 -0.22 -17.19
CA ARG A 39 2.34 -0.44 -16.54
C ARG A 39 2.10 0.56 -15.39
N GLY A 40 3.13 0.95 -14.65
CA GLY A 40 3.04 1.97 -13.59
C GLY A 40 2.53 3.33 -14.10
N LEU A 41 3.00 3.79 -15.26
CA LEU A 41 2.58 5.06 -15.88
C LEU A 41 1.08 5.09 -16.26
N ALA A 42 0.47 3.92 -16.45
CA ALA A 42 -0.93 3.79 -16.88
C ALA A 42 -1.95 4.00 -15.75
N ARG A 43 -1.53 3.97 -14.47
CA ARG A 43 -2.41 4.13 -13.31
C ARG A 43 -3.02 5.53 -13.24
N SER A 44 -4.21 5.68 -12.66
CA SER A 44 -4.83 7.00 -12.49
C SER A 44 -4.18 7.82 -11.37
N ALA A 45 -3.71 7.18 -10.30
CA ALA A 45 -2.91 7.76 -9.22
C ALA A 45 -1.79 6.80 -8.78
N GLY A 46 -0.74 7.31 -8.12
CA GLY A 46 0.35 6.48 -7.57
C GLY A 46 1.19 5.80 -8.65
N ALA A 47 1.52 6.54 -9.72
CA ALA A 47 2.27 6.01 -10.86
C ALA A 47 3.77 5.80 -10.58
N SER A 48 4.31 6.55 -9.62
CA SER A 48 5.68 6.41 -9.11
C SER A 48 5.81 5.32 -8.03
N LEU A 49 4.70 4.83 -7.48
CA LEU A 49 4.74 3.80 -6.44
C LEU A 49 5.24 2.47 -7.02
N PRO A 50 6.20 1.80 -6.36
CA PRO A 50 6.85 0.61 -6.90
C PRO A 50 5.92 -0.61 -6.99
N SER A 51 4.87 -0.59 -6.17
CA SER A 51 3.89 -1.67 -5.99
C SER A 51 2.51 -1.27 -6.50
N VAL A 52 1.75 -2.23 -7.03
CA VAL A 52 0.34 -2.00 -7.40
C VAL A 52 -0.52 -1.93 -6.14
N ASN A 53 -0.25 -2.80 -5.17
CA ASN A 53 -0.93 -2.78 -3.88
C ASN A 53 -0.72 -1.45 -3.15
N ALA A 54 0.49 -0.87 -3.20
CA ALA A 54 0.77 0.45 -2.63
C ALA A 54 -0.20 1.52 -3.17
N ALA A 55 -0.43 1.54 -4.48
CA ALA A 55 -1.38 2.47 -5.08
C ALA A 55 -2.84 2.14 -4.71
N ALA A 56 -3.23 0.87 -4.81
CA ALA A 56 -4.60 0.40 -4.62
C ALA A 56 -5.15 0.69 -3.22
N PHE A 57 -4.32 0.45 -2.19
CA PHE A 57 -4.74 0.59 -0.79
C PHE A 57 -4.45 1.98 -0.20
N SER A 58 -3.78 2.86 -0.95
CA SER A 58 -3.70 4.30 -0.65
C SER A 58 -4.90 5.05 -1.25
N ASN A 59 -5.32 4.69 -2.46
CA ASN A 59 -6.53 5.20 -3.08
C ASN A 59 -7.16 4.11 -3.96
N PRO A 60 -8.32 3.52 -3.58
CA PRO A 60 -8.92 2.43 -4.34
C PRO A 60 -9.34 2.82 -5.76
N ALA A 61 -9.54 4.11 -6.05
CA ALA A 61 -9.82 4.58 -7.41
C ALA A 61 -8.62 4.39 -8.36
N ALA A 62 -7.40 4.24 -7.83
CA ALA A 62 -6.18 4.04 -8.62
C ALA A 62 -6.20 2.74 -9.45
N ILE A 63 -6.98 1.74 -9.01
CA ILE A 63 -7.00 0.40 -9.62
C ILE A 63 -7.81 0.34 -10.93
N ALA A 64 -8.70 1.31 -11.17
CA ALA A 64 -9.65 1.27 -12.28
C ALA A 64 -8.97 1.13 -13.66
N LEU A 65 -7.78 1.72 -13.81
CA LEU A 65 -7.03 1.74 -15.08
C LEU A 65 -6.04 0.58 -15.25
N ASN A 66 -5.92 -0.31 -14.26
CA ASN A 66 -5.08 -1.49 -14.39
C ASN A 66 -5.65 -2.45 -15.44
N ARG A 67 -4.74 -3.12 -16.16
CA ARG A 67 -5.07 -4.07 -17.23
C ARG A 67 -4.35 -5.39 -17.00
N GLY A 68 -5.08 -6.49 -17.25
CA GLY A 68 -4.59 -7.85 -17.08
C GLY A 68 -4.61 -8.29 -15.62
N LEU A 69 -4.08 -9.48 -15.39
CA LEU A 69 -3.89 -10.08 -14.07
C LEU A 69 -2.42 -9.91 -13.65
N GLY A 70 -2.19 -9.61 -12.38
CA GLY A 70 -0.87 -9.52 -11.78
C GLY A 70 -0.86 -10.15 -10.40
N ILE A 71 0.18 -10.91 -10.10
CA ILE A 71 0.46 -11.44 -8.77
C ILE A 71 1.74 -10.76 -8.30
N GLU A 72 1.67 -10.08 -7.17
CA GLU A 72 2.77 -9.33 -6.59
C GLU A 72 3.16 -9.96 -5.25
N SER A 73 4.46 -10.18 -5.06
CA SER A 73 5.04 -10.50 -3.76
C SER A 73 6.15 -9.54 -3.39
N ILE A 74 6.23 -9.17 -2.10
CA ILE A 74 7.36 -8.43 -1.53
C ILE A 74 7.89 -9.25 -0.36
N HIS A 75 9.16 -9.63 -0.46
CA HIS A 75 9.87 -10.46 0.49
C HIS A 75 10.76 -9.59 1.37
N TYR A 76 10.69 -9.83 2.67
CA TYR A 76 11.55 -9.22 3.68
C TYR A 76 11.85 -10.25 4.74
N LYS A 77 13.15 -10.57 4.92
CA LYS A 77 13.59 -11.70 5.74
C LYS A 77 12.82 -12.98 5.36
N ASN A 78 12.19 -13.65 6.33
CA ASN A 78 11.44 -14.89 6.13
C ASN A 78 9.95 -14.65 5.87
N GLU A 79 9.54 -13.40 5.68
CA GLU A 79 8.14 -13.03 5.50
C GLU A 79 7.84 -12.56 4.08
N MET A 80 6.61 -12.80 3.64
CA MET A 80 6.14 -12.43 2.31
C MET A 80 4.79 -11.71 2.39
N GLN A 81 4.72 -10.53 1.79
CA GLN A 81 3.46 -9.85 1.49
C GLN A 81 3.03 -10.26 0.07
N ILE A 82 1.80 -10.73 -0.09
CA ILE A 82 1.24 -11.13 -1.38
C ILE A 82 0.04 -10.23 -1.70
N GLY A 83 -0.08 -9.82 -2.95
CA GLY A 83 -1.35 -9.36 -3.47
C GLY A 83 -1.60 -9.78 -4.90
N VAL A 84 -2.88 -9.81 -5.26
CA VAL A 84 -3.35 -10.12 -6.61
C VAL A 84 -4.12 -8.92 -7.10
N VAL A 85 -3.82 -8.48 -8.32
CA VAL A 85 -4.50 -7.38 -9.00
C VAL A 85 -5.06 -7.87 -10.33
N THR A 86 -6.26 -7.44 -10.67
CA THR A 86 -6.85 -7.65 -11.98
C THR A 86 -7.50 -6.38 -12.50
N GLY A 87 -7.59 -6.23 -13.82
CA GLY A 87 -8.37 -5.15 -14.40
C GLY A 87 -8.52 -5.17 -15.91
N THR A 88 -9.46 -4.37 -16.39
CA THR A 88 -9.84 -4.22 -17.80
C THR A 88 -9.42 -2.87 -18.37
N GLY A 89 -8.82 -1.99 -17.56
CA GLY A 89 -8.58 -0.58 -17.88
C GLY A 89 -9.83 0.31 -17.77
N ARG A 90 -10.89 -0.22 -17.17
CA ARG A 90 -12.14 0.47 -16.82
C ARG A 90 -12.64 0.07 -15.45
N VAL A 91 -12.54 -1.22 -15.14
CA VAL A 91 -12.80 -1.77 -13.82
C VAL A 91 -11.56 -2.55 -13.41
N GLY A 92 -11.18 -2.45 -12.15
CA GLY A 92 -10.09 -3.22 -11.57
C GLY A 92 -10.41 -3.64 -10.14
N ALA A 93 -9.68 -4.63 -9.66
CA ALA A 93 -9.73 -5.10 -8.29
C ALA A 93 -8.35 -5.50 -7.80
N ALA A 94 -8.13 -5.42 -6.50
CA ALA A 94 -6.93 -5.89 -5.82
C ALA A 94 -7.29 -6.58 -4.51
N VAL A 95 -6.50 -7.58 -4.13
CA VAL A 95 -6.55 -8.25 -2.83
C VAL A 95 -5.13 -8.36 -2.28
N ALA A 96 -4.94 -8.13 -0.98
CA ALA A 96 -3.66 -8.33 -0.30
C ALA A 96 -3.84 -8.83 1.13
N ASN A 97 -2.91 -9.68 1.59
CA ASN A 97 -2.89 -10.25 2.95
C ASN A 97 -2.27 -9.33 4.00
N LEU A 98 -1.64 -8.22 3.57
CA LEU A 98 -1.10 -7.17 4.42
C LEU A 98 -1.31 -5.86 3.67
N PRO A 99 -2.31 -5.04 4.01
CA PRO A 99 -2.39 -3.69 3.47
C PRO A 99 -1.14 -2.90 3.90
N ASN A 100 -0.74 -1.88 3.13
CA ASN A 100 0.58 -1.23 3.24
C ASN A 100 0.83 -0.41 4.53
N ASN A 101 0.12 -0.69 5.61
CA ASN A 101 0.31 -0.05 6.90
C ASN A 101 1.73 -0.33 7.42
N GLY A 102 2.38 0.66 8.01
CA GLY A 102 3.76 0.50 8.50
C GLY A 102 4.84 0.39 7.40
N THR A 103 4.48 0.54 6.13
CA THR A 103 5.44 0.63 5.02
C THR A 103 5.75 2.09 4.68
N PHE A 104 6.79 2.31 3.87
CA PHE A 104 7.14 3.62 3.35
C PHE A 104 5.99 4.29 2.58
N PHE A 105 5.16 3.50 1.89
CA PHE A 105 4.12 3.97 0.97
C PHE A 105 2.70 3.92 1.54
N GLY A 106 2.50 3.49 2.78
CA GLY A 106 1.18 3.49 3.41
C GLY A 106 1.12 4.33 4.68
N GLN A 107 0.01 4.22 5.41
CA GLN A 107 -0.16 4.92 6.67
C GLN A 107 0.88 4.50 7.71
N THR A 108 1.09 5.36 8.71
CA THR A 108 1.82 5.00 9.92
C THR A 108 1.17 3.77 10.56
N ALA A 109 1.97 2.77 10.94
CA ALA A 109 1.45 1.62 11.68
C ALA A 109 0.77 2.12 12.96
N ILE A 110 -0.32 1.50 13.37
CA ILE A 110 -0.92 1.73 14.69
C ILE A 110 -0.63 0.48 15.48
N GLU A 111 0.06 0.65 16.60
CA GLU A 111 0.50 -0.42 17.49
C GLU A 111 0.74 0.16 18.89
N THR A 112 0.79 -0.70 19.91
CA THR A 112 1.18 -0.28 21.26
C THR A 112 2.66 0.13 21.30
N ASP A 113 3.04 0.98 22.25
CA ASP A 113 4.43 1.43 22.39
C ASP A 113 5.37 0.24 22.61
N ASN A 114 4.93 -0.75 23.40
CA ASN A 114 5.74 -1.94 23.64
C ASN A 114 5.93 -2.78 22.37
N SER A 115 4.86 -3.09 21.64
CA SER A 115 4.94 -3.86 20.40
C SER A 115 5.75 -3.13 19.32
N TYR A 116 5.66 -1.80 19.27
CA TYR A 116 6.56 -0.97 18.46
C TYR A 116 8.02 -1.19 18.85
N ARG A 117 8.36 -1.07 20.13
CA ARG A 117 9.75 -1.15 20.62
C ARG A 117 10.36 -2.52 20.37
N VAL A 118 9.68 -3.60 20.73
CA VAL A 118 10.10 -5.00 20.45
C VAL A 118 10.43 -5.14 18.97
N ARG A 119 9.47 -4.79 18.11
CA ARG A 119 9.60 -4.88 16.66
C ARG A 119 10.77 -4.06 16.11
N ARG A 120 11.07 -2.89 16.70
CA ARG A 120 12.22 -2.06 16.29
C ARG A 120 13.55 -2.67 16.68
N ILE A 121 13.66 -3.27 17.86
CA ILE A 121 14.87 -3.98 18.30
C ILE A 121 15.11 -5.21 17.40
N ASP A 122 14.07 -6.01 17.17
CA ASP A 122 14.17 -7.24 16.38
C ASP A 122 14.22 -7.00 14.86
N ARG A 123 14.04 -5.73 14.47
CA ARG A 123 13.98 -5.26 13.08
C ARG A 123 12.93 -6.03 12.28
N GLU A 124 11.77 -6.25 12.87
CA GLU A 124 10.65 -6.92 12.23
C GLU A 124 9.74 -5.90 11.54
N LYS A 125 9.13 -6.32 10.42
CA LYS A 125 8.15 -5.46 9.75
C LYS A 125 6.86 -5.44 10.56
N PHE A 126 6.09 -4.37 10.43
CA PHE A 126 4.76 -4.33 11.03
C PHE A 126 3.90 -5.43 10.41
N GLN A 127 3.30 -6.25 11.27
CA GLN A 127 2.39 -7.32 10.86
C GLN A 127 0.96 -6.90 11.17
N GLU A 128 0.04 -7.27 10.28
CA GLU A 128 -1.39 -7.11 10.52
C GLU A 128 -2.12 -8.40 10.19
N ASP A 129 -3.09 -8.75 11.02
CA ASP A 129 -3.98 -9.87 10.78
C ASP A 129 -5.22 -9.42 9.98
N LYS A 130 -4.98 -8.90 8.77
CA LYS A 130 -6.01 -8.28 7.94
C LYS A 130 -5.93 -8.70 6.47
N LEU A 131 -7.08 -9.07 5.91
CA LEU A 131 -7.26 -9.18 4.46
C LEU A 131 -7.85 -7.89 3.90
N ALA A 132 -7.19 -7.30 2.91
CA ALA A 132 -7.67 -6.09 2.25
C ALA A 132 -8.13 -6.38 0.81
N LEU A 133 -9.27 -5.82 0.44
CA LEU A 133 -9.87 -5.86 -0.89
C LEU A 133 -10.09 -4.44 -1.37
N ALA A 134 -9.77 -4.16 -2.63
CA ALA A 134 -10.06 -2.89 -3.29
C ALA A 134 -10.69 -3.16 -4.65
N ALA A 135 -11.66 -2.33 -5.04
CA ALA A 135 -12.26 -2.35 -6.37
C ALA A 135 -12.44 -0.91 -6.86
N GLY A 136 -12.27 -0.69 -8.16
CA GLY A 136 -12.41 0.65 -8.73
C GLY A 136 -12.93 0.62 -10.15
N ALA A 137 -13.61 1.70 -10.53
CA ALA A 137 -14.25 1.87 -11.83
C ALA A 137 -14.01 3.28 -12.37
N ASN A 138 -13.78 3.37 -13.69
CA ASN A 138 -13.75 4.61 -14.44
C ASN A 138 -15.20 5.02 -14.78
N LEU A 139 -15.68 6.07 -14.14
CA LEU A 139 -17.01 6.64 -14.41
C LEU A 139 -17.01 7.49 -15.68
N PHE A 140 -15.90 8.18 -15.94
CA PHE A 140 -15.79 9.12 -17.04
C PHE A 140 -14.38 9.14 -17.65
N GLY A 141 -14.30 9.28 -18.98
CA GLY A 141 -13.03 9.55 -19.68
C GLY A 141 -12.18 8.33 -20.12
N GLY A 142 -12.72 7.11 -20.14
CA GLY A 142 -11.93 5.88 -20.36
C GLY A 142 -11.54 5.47 -21.79
N LYS A 143 -12.05 6.10 -22.87
CA LYS A 143 -11.76 5.67 -24.27
C LYS A 143 -10.76 6.54 -25.03
N ARG A 144 -10.62 7.83 -24.70
CA ARG A 144 -9.68 8.76 -25.35
C ARG A 144 -8.61 9.18 -24.35
N LYS A 145 -7.35 9.20 -24.79
CA LYS A 145 -6.18 9.54 -23.95
C LYS A 145 -6.17 11.00 -23.48
N LYS A 146 -6.96 11.85 -24.13
CA LYS A 146 -7.06 13.28 -23.87
C LYS A 146 -8.41 13.59 -23.23
N GLY A 147 -8.39 14.44 -22.22
CA GLY A 147 -9.56 14.92 -21.51
C GLY A 147 -9.53 14.60 -20.03
N LEU A 148 -10.62 15.02 -19.39
CA LEU A 148 -10.92 14.75 -17.99
C LEU A 148 -11.32 13.29 -17.79
N LYS A 149 -10.89 12.72 -16.68
CA LYS A 149 -11.25 11.37 -16.23
C LYS A 149 -11.64 11.40 -14.77
N VAL A 150 -12.65 10.60 -14.45
CA VAL A 150 -13.12 10.41 -13.08
C VAL A 150 -13.15 8.92 -12.82
N ASP A 151 -12.35 8.50 -11.84
CA ASP A 151 -12.31 7.15 -11.31
C ASP A 151 -12.85 7.16 -9.89
N VAL A 152 -13.58 6.12 -9.51
CA VAL A 152 -14.03 5.89 -8.13
C VAL A 152 -13.61 4.51 -7.70
N GLY A 153 -13.47 4.31 -6.40
CA GLY A 153 -13.19 3.00 -5.84
C GLY A 153 -13.68 2.85 -4.43
N VAL A 154 -13.79 1.59 -4.02
CA VAL A 154 -14.14 1.16 -2.68
C VAL A 154 -13.07 0.21 -2.18
N GLN A 155 -12.88 0.16 -0.88
CA GLN A 155 -12.04 -0.82 -0.23
C GLN A 155 -12.74 -1.42 0.98
N LEU A 156 -12.41 -2.68 1.27
CA LEU A 156 -12.88 -3.44 2.42
C LEU A 156 -11.66 -4.07 3.10
N ARG A 157 -11.57 -3.94 4.41
CA ARG A 157 -10.55 -4.56 5.25
C ARG A 157 -11.25 -5.50 6.23
N ARG A 158 -10.91 -6.77 6.20
CA ARG A 158 -11.42 -7.76 7.14
C ARG A 158 -10.35 -8.08 8.17
N HIS A 159 -10.64 -7.80 9.43
CA HIS A 159 -9.82 -8.21 10.56
C HIS A 159 -10.14 -9.66 10.89
N HIS A 160 -9.14 -10.54 10.91
CA HIS A 160 -9.41 -11.97 11.12
C HIS A 160 -9.75 -12.27 12.58
N THR A 161 -8.97 -11.77 13.55
CA THR A 161 -9.25 -11.97 14.98
C THR A 161 -10.62 -11.45 15.44
N LEU A 162 -10.98 -10.22 15.03
CA LEU A 162 -12.26 -9.61 15.42
C LEU A 162 -13.45 -10.07 14.56
N GLU A 163 -13.19 -10.78 13.46
CA GLU A 163 -14.17 -11.13 12.42
C GLU A 163 -15.01 -9.93 11.91
N LYS A 164 -14.44 -8.71 11.96
CA LYS A 164 -15.11 -7.47 11.57
C LYS A 164 -14.56 -6.89 10.27
N GLU A 165 -15.45 -6.20 9.57
CA GLU A 165 -15.19 -5.61 8.26
C GLU A 165 -15.25 -4.09 8.35
N TYR A 166 -14.27 -3.44 7.75
CA TYR A 166 -14.12 -2.00 7.73
C TYR A 166 -14.01 -1.50 6.30
N GLY A 167 -14.80 -0.48 5.98
CA GLY A 167 -14.97 0.01 4.62
C GLY A 167 -14.30 1.36 4.37
N GLY A 168 -14.06 1.64 3.10
CA GLY A 168 -13.63 2.94 2.62
C GLY A 168 -13.96 3.17 1.16
N ALA A 169 -13.82 4.40 0.73
CA ALA A 169 -14.02 4.81 -0.65
C ALA A 169 -13.02 5.88 -1.06
N GLY A 170 -12.82 6.01 -2.36
CA GLY A 170 -11.98 7.05 -2.93
C GLY A 170 -12.41 7.44 -4.33
N ALA A 171 -11.95 8.60 -4.75
CA ALA A 171 -12.12 9.14 -6.08
C ALA A 171 -10.79 9.67 -6.60
N THR A 172 -10.62 9.68 -7.92
CA THR A 172 -9.49 10.28 -8.60
C THR A 172 -9.98 11.07 -9.81
N LEU A 173 -9.56 12.33 -9.88
CA LEU A 173 -9.69 13.19 -11.03
C LEU A 173 -8.36 13.19 -11.78
N SER A 174 -8.37 12.88 -13.08
CA SER A 174 -7.17 12.99 -13.92
C SER A 174 -7.43 13.81 -15.16
N TYR A 175 -6.47 14.64 -15.54
CA TYR A 175 -6.49 15.40 -16.77
C TYR A 175 -5.35 14.94 -17.69
N ASN A 176 -5.71 14.46 -18.88
CA ASN A 176 -4.79 13.95 -19.90
C ASN A 176 -3.83 12.85 -19.42
N ASN A 177 -4.14 12.16 -18.31
CA ASN A 177 -3.23 11.24 -17.61
C ASN A 177 -1.90 11.87 -17.13
N ILE A 178 -1.73 13.19 -17.27
CA ILE A 178 -0.53 13.93 -16.86
C ILE A 178 -0.70 14.33 -15.40
N ILE A 179 -1.83 14.95 -15.08
CA ILE A 179 -2.14 15.43 -13.73
C ILE A 179 -3.19 14.49 -13.14
N ASN A 180 -3.02 14.12 -11.88
CA ASN A 180 -4.02 13.39 -11.12
C ASN A 180 -4.11 13.95 -9.70
N ILE A 181 -5.33 14.02 -9.19
CA ILE A 181 -5.64 14.35 -7.80
C ILE A 181 -6.65 13.33 -7.34
N GLY A 182 -6.40 12.69 -6.21
CA GLY A 182 -7.30 11.72 -5.64
C GLY A 182 -7.47 11.90 -4.14
N LEU A 183 -8.67 11.58 -3.67
CA LEU A 183 -9.04 11.59 -2.27
C LEU A 183 -9.58 10.21 -1.92
N ALA A 184 -9.22 9.71 -0.75
CA ALA A 184 -9.80 8.49 -0.20
C ALA A 184 -10.00 8.61 1.30
N SER A 185 -10.97 7.88 1.84
CA SER A 185 -11.17 7.73 3.28
C SER A 185 -11.56 6.30 3.60
N TYR A 186 -11.05 5.76 4.69
CA TYR A 186 -11.46 4.46 5.18
C TYR A 186 -11.41 4.39 6.70
N LYS A 187 -12.30 3.58 7.27
CA LYS A 187 -12.25 3.19 8.67
C LYS A 187 -11.43 1.92 8.82
N ASP A 188 -10.86 1.71 9.99
CA ASP A 188 -10.13 0.51 10.38
C ASP A 188 -9.99 0.46 11.91
N VAL A 189 -9.40 -0.61 12.43
CA VAL A 189 -9.17 -0.81 13.86
C VAL A 189 -7.79 -1.43 14.10
N TYR A 190 -7.12 -0.99 15.14
CA TYR A 190 -6.01 -1.73 15.74
C TYR A 190 -6.56 -2.59 16.86
N TYR A 191 -6.16 -3.85 16.90
CA TYR A 191 -6.55 -4.79 17.93
C TYR A 191 -5.38 -5.70 18.30
N GLU A 192 -5.12 -5.80 19.59
CA GLU A 192 -4.11 -6.68 20.17
C GLU A 192 -4.67 -7.21 21.50
N ASP A 193 -4.70 -8.54 21.64
CA ASP A 193 -5.12 -9.21 22.87
C ASP A 193 -3.90 -9.86 23.49
N LEU A 194 -3.43 -9.25 24.59
CA LEU A 194 -2.26 -9.72 25.31
C LEU A 194 -2.64 -10.55 26.55
N ARG A 195 -3.89 -10.96 26.76
CA ARG A 195 -4.27 -11.72 27.96
C ARG A 195 -3.62 -13.10 28.00
N ASP A 196 -3.36 -13.59 29.22
CA ASP A 196 -2.78 -14.91 29.49
C ASP A 196 -1.52 -15.19 28.64
N SER A 197 -0.69 -14.16 28.45
CA SER A 197 0.48 -14.18 27.57
C SER A 197 1.72 -13.74 28.31
N GLU A 198 2.85 -14.37 27.99
CA GLU A 198 4.17 -13.87 28.38
C GLU A 198 4.62 -12.85 27.35
N ILE A 199 4.78 -11.60 27.78
CA ILE A 199 5.22 -10.50 26.91
C ILE A 199 6.61 -10.00 27.34
N ILE A 200 7.41 -9.62 26.35
CA ILE A 200 8.66 -8.91 26.59
C ILE A 200 8.32 -7.43 26.66
N VAL A 201 8.58 -6.81 27.81
CA VAL A 201 8.44 -5.36 27.99
C VAL A 201 9.77 -4.69 27.70
N VAL A 202 9.75 -3.69 26.82
CA VAL A 202 10.91 -2.91 26.41
C VAL A 202 10.80 -1.49 26.97
N ASN A 203 11.76 -1.13 27.80
CA ASN A 203 11.88 0.21 28.38
C ASN A 203 12.46 1.22 27.38
N GLN A 204 12.43 2.51 27.74
CA GLN A 204 12.97 3.58 26.89
C GLN A 204 14.49 3.48 26.69
N ASP A 205 15.22 2.92 27.64
CA ASP A 205 16.66 2.65 27.56
C ASP A 205 17.00 1.38 26.75
N GLY A 206 16.00 0.72 26.17
CA GLY A 206 16.16 -0.52 25.41
C GLY A 206 16.30 -1.78 26.28
N SER A 207 16.29 -1.65 27.61
CA SER A 207 16.31 -2.82 28.50
C SER A 207 15.00 -3.60 28.40
N THR A 208 15.09 -4.93 28.54
CA THR A 208 13.97 -5.85 28.39
C THR A 208 13.73 -6.68 29.64
N TYR A 209 12.46 -6.92 29.98
CA TYR A 209 12.08 -7.90 31.00
C TYR A 209 10.80 -8.64 30.59
N GLU A 210 10.64 -9.87 31.09
CA GLU A 210 9.44 -10.68 30.84
C GLU A 210 8.33 -10.32 31.84
N PHE A 211 7.11 -10.24 31.35
CA PHE A 211 5.92 -9.95 32.14
C PHE A 211 4.79 -10.90 31.72
N SER A 212 4.23 -11.62 32.67
CA SER A 212 3.02 -12.40 32.43
C SER A 212 1.80 -11.51 32.64
N THR A 213 0.94 -11.45 31.64
CA THR A 213 -0.35 -10.78 31.75
C THR A 213 -1.39 -11.74 32.33
N ASP A 214 -2.32 -11.20 33.12
CA ASP A 214 -3.48 -11.95 33.60
C ASP A 214 -4.63 -11.89 32.58
N ASN A 215 -5.65 -12.74 32.76
CA ASN A 215 -6.91 -12.68 32.00
C ASN A 215 -7.78 -11.47 32.38
N ASN A 216 -7.30 -10.26 32.09
CA ASN A 216 -7.98 -9.01 32.39
C ASN A 216 -8.16 -8.17 31.12
N GLU A 217 -9.33 -7.54 30.96
CA GLU A 217 -9.67 -6.70 29.81
C GLU A 217 -8.71 -5.51 29.62
N GLN A 218 -7.97 -5.10 30.65
CA GLN A 218 -6.94 -4.06 30.54
C GLN A 218 -5.80 -4.42 29.56
N TYR A 219 -5.60 -5.70 29.26
CA TYR A 219 -4.61 -6.20 28.30
C TYR A 219 -5.19 -6.39 26.89
N ILE A 220 -6.40 -5.91 26.66
CA ILE A 220 -7.01 -5.84 25.33
C ILE A 220 -6.88 -4.41 24.81
N PHE A 221 -6.04 -4.22 23.81
CA PHE A 221 -5.86 -2.94 23.14
C PHE A 221 -6.76 -2.88 21.92
N LYS A 222 -7.61 -1.87 21.85
CA LYS A 222 -8.48 -1.64 20.71
C LYS A 222 -8.60 -0.16 20.41
N SER A 223 -8.04 0.29 19.29
CA SER A 223 -8.11 1.69 18.85
C SER A 223 -8.75 1.77 17.46
N PRO A 224 -10.03 2.16 17.36
CA PRO A 224 -10.68 2.46 16.09
C PRO A 224 -10.15 3.78 15.52
N TYR A 225 -9.97 3.83 14.20
CA TYR A 225 -9.46 5.03 13.54
C TYR A 225 -10.03 5.19 12.13
N ASN A 226 -10.01 6.43 11.65
CA ASN A 226 -10.32 6.81 10.28
C ASN A 226 -9.09 7.40 9.61
N VAL A 227 -8.87 7.01 8.36
CA VAL A 227 -7.71 7.47 7.59
C VAL A 227 -8.19 8.17 6.35
N GLN A 228 -7.73 9.40 6.19
CA GLN A 228 -7.94 10.21 5.01
C GLN A 228 -6.65 10.25 4.20
N THR A 229 -6.78 10.08 2.89
CA THR A 229 -5.63 10.10 1.97
C THR A 229 -5.87 11.15 0.90
N LEU A 230 -4.89 12.05 0.74
CA LEU A 230 -4.77 12.94 -0.40
C LEU A 230 -3.64 12.45 -1.29
N THR A 231 -3.90 12.29 -2.58
CA THR A 231 -2.93 11.91 -3.60
C THR A 231 -2.89 12.99 -4.67
N ALA A 232 -1.70 13.42 -5.06
CA ALA A 232 -1.50 14.32 -6.18
C ALA A 232 -0.31 13.83 -7.01
N GLY A 233 -0.49 13.63 -8.31
CA GLY A 233 0.53 13.06 -9.16
C GLY A 233 0.70 13.80 -10.47
N LEU A 234 1.94 13.83 -10.95
CA LEU A 234 2.38 14.41 -12.21
C LEU A 234 3.14 13.36 -13.01
N LYS A 235 2.82 13.25 -14.30
CA LYS A 235 3.47 12.32 -15.23
C LYS A 235 3.93 13.05 -16.47
N PHE A 236 5.22 12.94 -16.77
CA PHE A 236 5.79 13.55 -17.95
C PHE A 236 6.82 12.62 -18.59
N SER A 237 6.51 12.14 -19.81
CA SER A 237 7.40 11.28 -20.59
C SER A 237 7.86 10.02 -19.85
N LYS A 238 9.06 10.03 -19.27
CA LYS A 238 9.70 8.94 -18.52
C LYS A 238 9.74 9.21 -17.02
N LEU A 239 9.06 10.24 -16.54
CA LEU A 239 9.03 10.64 -15.14
C LEU A 239 7.60 10.55 -14.59
N ALA A 240 7.48 10.04 -13.38
CA ALA A 240 6.30 10.16 -12.54
C ALA A 240 6.70 10.74 -11.20
N VAL A 241 5.93 11.69 -10.70
CA VAL A 241 6.09 12.28 -9.37
C VAL A 241 4.74 12.16 -8.67
N ASP A 242 4.72 11.61 -7.46
CA ASP A 242 3.53 11.59 -6.62
C ASP A 242 3.81 12.22 -5.26
N TYR A 243 2.82 12.95 -4.77
CA TYR A 243 2.68 13.40 -3.40
C TYR A 243 1.50 12.64 -2.78
N ILE A 244 1.71 12.05 -1.61
CA ILE A 244 0.66 11.36 -0.86
C ILE A 244 0.68 11.85 0.58
N LYS A 245 -0.47 12.22 1.13
CA LYS A 245 -0.64 12.58 2.53
C LYS A 245 -1.69 11.67 3.15
N PHE A 246 -1.31 11.00 4.23
CA PHE A 246 -2.19 10.26 5.12
C PHE A 246 -2.42 11.09 6.38
N THR A 247 -3.68 11.25 6.75
CA THR A 247 -4.10 11.80 8.04
C THR A 247 -4.89 10.71 8.76
N THR A 248 -4.50 10.38 9.97
CA THR A 248 -5.15 9.37 10.79
C THR A 248 -5.76 10.03 12.02
N ASP A 249 -7.07 9.91 12.12
CA ASP A 249 -7.88 10.41 13.22
C ASP A 249 -8.35 9.23 14.05
N PHE A 250 -8.04 9.24 15.35
CA PHE A 250 -8.47 8.21 16.29
C PHE A 250 -9.85 8.54 16.86
N GLU A 251 -10.66 7.52 17.14
CA GLU A 251 -11.97 7.73 17.79
C GLU A 251 -11.82 8.03 19.30
N SER A 252 -10.69 7.66 19.92
CA SER A 252 -10.38 7.99 21.31
C SER A 252 -9.74 9.38 21.44
N GLU A 253 -10.20 10.18 22.40
CA GLU A 253 -9.62 11.51 22.70
C GLU A 253 -8.20 11.44 23.29
N THR A 254 -7.77 10.26 23.74
CA THR A 254 -6.44 10.05 24.34
C THR A 254 -5.33 9.89 23.32
N ASP A 255 -5.68 9.59 22.06
CA ASP A 255 -4.70 9.19 21.06
C ASP A 255 -4.30 10.40 20.21
N ASP A 256 -3.00 10.69 20.17
CA ASP A 256 -2.44 11.77 19.37
C ASP A 256 -2.60 11.48 17.87
N PHE A 257 -3.09 12.46 17.10
CA PHE A 257 -3.21 12.34 15.64
C PHE A 257 -1.90 11.93 14.96
N ALA A 258 -1.98 11.11 13.90
CA ALA A 258 -0.82 10.72 13.10
C ALA A 258 -0.93 11.26 11.68
N GLU A 259 0.15 11.84 11.17
CA GLU A 259 0.24 12.32 9.80
C GLU A 259 1.49 11.75 9.11
N ALA A 260 1.34 11.28 7.88
CA ALA A 260 2.47 10.90 7.03
C ALA A 260 2.34 11.54 5.65
N SER A 261 3.37 12.28 5.24
CA SER A 261 3.47 12.91 3.92
C SER A 261 4.64 12.31 3.14
N LEU A 262 4.39 11.92 1.91
CA LEU A 262 5.30 11.22 1.01
C LEU A 262 5.49 12.06 -0.26
N TYR A 263 6.75 12.19 -0.68
CA TYR A 263 7.13 12.63 -2.02
C TYR A 263 7.88 11.50 -2.68
N ASN A 264 7.45 11.08 -3.86
CA ASN A 264 8.09 10.00 -4.59
C ASN A 264 8.27 10.36 -6.06
N ILE A 265 9.44 10.05 -6.60
CA ILE A 265 9.78 10.24 -8.01
C ILE A 265 10.24 8.92 -8.60
N SER A 266 9.76 8.61 -9.81
CA SER A 266 10.21 7.45 -10.57
C SER A 266 10.64 7.81 -11.98
N TYR A 267 11.76 7.25 -12.40
CA TYR A 267 12.31 7.37 -13.73
C TYR A 267 12.25 6.03 -14.48
N PHE A 268 11.62 6.05 -15.65
CA PHE A 268 11.34 4.88 -16.49
C PHE A 268 12.30 4.84 -17.67
N TYR A 269 13.31 3.96 -17.60
CA TYR A 269 14.34 3.83 -18.64
C TYR A 269 14.40 2.41 -19.20
N ARG A 270 13.89 2.22 -20.43
CA ARG A 270 13.82 0.92 -21.10
C ARG A 270 13.07 -0.11 -20.24
N MET A 271 13.78 -1.12 -19.72
CA MET A 271 13.28 -2.16 -18.83
C MET A 271 13.38 -1.78 -17.35
N TRP A 272 14.09 -0.71 -17.02
CA TRP A 272 14.33 -0.28 -15.66
C TRP A 272 13.33 0.78 -15.18
N ILE A 273 12.99 0.69 -13.91
CA ILE A 273 12.30 1.74 -13.13
C ILE A 273 13.19 2.06 -11.94
N PHE A 274 13.56 3.32 -11.77
CA PHE A 274 14.27 3.79 -10.59
C PHE A 274 13.34 4.69 -9.80
N SER A 275 13.24 4.47 -8.50
CA SER A 275 12.35 5.22 -7.62
C SER A 275 13.13 5.79 -6.44
N TYR A 276 12.87 7.05 -6.12
CA TYR A 276 13.39 7.71 -4.93
C TYR A 276 12.24 8.38 -4.19
N GLY A 277 12.18 8.16 -2.88
CA GLY A 277 11.12 8.69 -2.05
C GLY A 277 11.66 9.39 -0.81
N ARG A 278 10.92 10.39 -0.34
CA ARG A 278 11.09 10.99 0.98
C ARG A 278 9.75 11.00 1.71
N ARG A 279 9.74 10.42 2.90
CA ARG A 279 8.58 10.39 3.81
C ARG A 279 8.87 11.30 4.99
N PHE A 280 7.89 12.10 5.39
CA PHE A 280 7.86 12.91 6.59
C PHE A 280 6.70 12.42 7.45
N GLU A 281 6.96 12.13 8.71
CA GLU A 281 5.95 11.63 9.63
C GLU A 281 5.87 12.55 10.85
N LYS A 282 4.64 12.86 11.25
CA LYS A 282 4.31 13.53 12.50
C LYS A 282 3.46 12.57 13.32
N SER A 283 4.04 11.96 14.36
CA SER A 283 3.37 10.93 15.16
C SER A 283 3.93 10.89 16.58
N TYR A 284 3.17 10.28 17.50
CA TYR A 284 3.57 10.08 18.90
C TYR A 284 4.73 9.09 19.07
N LYS A 285 4.97 8.23 18.07
CA LYS A 285 5.99 7.16 18.15
C LYS A 285 7.38 7.68 18.48
N GLU A 286 8.17 6.86 19.13
CA GLU A 286 9.59 7.14 19.38
C GLU A 286 10.42 6.89 18.11
N ILE A 287 11.71 7.24 18.17
CA ILE A 287 12.72 6.74 17.23
C ILE A 287 13.70 5.87 18.02
N TYR A 288 14.15 4.77 17.44
CA TYR A 288 15.21 3.95 18.01
C TYR A 288 16.55 4.43 17.49
N LEU A 289 17.36 5.06 18.35
CA LEU A 289 18.67 5.65 18.04
C LEU A 289 19.64 5.32 19.17
N ASP A 290 20.85 4.85 18.83
CA ASP A 290 21.91 4.57 19.81
C ASP A 290 21.46 3.66 20.98
N GLN A 291 20.67 2.63 20.63
CA GLN A 291 20.06 1.66 21.57
C GLN A 291 18.97 2.22 22.50
N GLU A 292 18.57 3.47 22.32
CA GLU A 292 17.54 4.12 23.12
C GLU A 292 16.32 4.53 22.27
N PHE A 293 15.17 4.62 22.93
CA PHE A 293 13.94 5.15 22.35
C PHE A 293 13.76 6.62 22.72
N VAL A 294 13.90 7.49 21.72
CA VAL A 294 13.82 8.93 21.89
C VAL A 294 12.50 9.45 21.32
N GLY A 295 11.73 10.15 22.14
CA GLY A 295 10.51 10.84 21.73
C GLY A 295 10.80 11.90 20.68
N LYS A 296 10.38 11.67 19.43
CA LYS A 296 10.57 12.62 18.33
C LYS A 296 9.32 12.74 17.49
N LYS A 297 8.61 13.87 17.66
CA LYS A 297 7.35 14.13 16.95
C LYS A 297 7.52 14.14 15.43
N HIS A 298 8.58 14.77 14.93
CA HIS A 298 8.86 14.90 13.50
C HIS A 298 9.96 13.95 13.05
N LYS A 299 9.63 13.04 12.15
CA LYS A 299 10.52 12.00 11.63
C LYS A 299 10.63 12.12 10.11
N SER A 300 11.76 11.69 9.55
CA SER A 300 11.90 11.60 8.09
C SER A 300 12.61 10.31 7.70
N ALA A 301 12.17 9.71 6.60
CA ALA A 301 12.77 8.51 6.03
C ALA A 301 12.97 8.71 4.52
N THR A 302 13.96 8.01 3.97
CA THR A 302 14.24 7.96 2.52
C THR A 302 13.98 6.56 2.00
N PHE A 303 13.61 6.47 0.72
CA PHE A 303 13.39 5.22 0.01
C PHE A 303 14.19 5.23 -1.28
N LEU A 304 14.74 4.07 -1.63
CA LEU A 304 15.36 3.82 -2.92
C LEU A 304 14.80 2.52 -3.50
N GLY A 305 14.47 2.52 -4.78
CA GLY A 305 13.98 1.35 -5.48
C GLY A 305 14.57 1.24 -6.87
N ALA A 306 14.91 0.02 -7.27
CA ALA A 306 15.24 -0.32 -8.64
C ALA A 306 14.41 -1.53 -9.06
N GLN A 307 13.70 -1.42 -10.18
CA GLN A 307 12.90 -2.52 -10.72
C GLN A 307 13.32 -2.82 -12.16
N PHE A 308 13.35 -4.10 -12.52
CA PHE A 308 13.71 -4.59 -13.84
C PHE A 308 12.57 -5.44 -14.42
N ALA A 309 12.04 -5.01 -15.55
CA ALA A 309 10.99 -5.68 -16.30
C ALA A 309 11.60 -6.62 -17.36
N THR A 310 11.23 -7.90 -17.33
CA THR A 310 11.62 -8.88 -18.35
C THR A 310 10.50 -9.89 -18.59
N GLY A 311 10.09 -10.08 -19.85
CA GLY A 311 8.96 -10.93 -20.21
C GLY A 311 7.69 -10.57 -19.43
N ASN A 312 7.17 -11.52 -18.66
CA ASN A 312 6.00 -11.37 -17.78
C ASN A 312 6.36 -11.02 -16.32
N PHE A 313 7.63 -10.79 -16.03
CA PHE A 313 8.12 -10.52 -14.69
C PHE A 313 8.55 -9.07 -14.51
N LEU A 314 8.47 -8.61 -13.26
CA LEU A 314 9.06 -7.38 -12.75
C LEU A 314 9.74 -7.71 -11.43
N PHE A 315 11.07 -7.66 -11.43
CA PHE A 315 11.87 -7.86 -10.22
C PHE A 315 12.18 -6.50 -9.61
N GLY A 316 12.13 -6.37 -8.30
CA GLY A 316 12.36 -5.12 -7.58
C GLY A 316 13.32 -5.33 -6.42
N LEU A 317 14.23 -4.38 -6.24
CA LEU A 317 15.06 -4.28 -5.05
C LEU A 317 14.77 -2.93 -4.41
N PHE A 318 14.39 -2.95 -3.13
CA PHE A 318 13.88 -1.79 -2.42
C PHE A 318 14.61 -1.58 -1.10
N HIS A 319 15.18 -0.41 -0.90
CA HIS A 319 15.77 -0.01 0.37
C HIS A 319 14.73 0.74 1.21
N ASN A 320 14.62 0.36 2.47
CA ASN A 320 13.77 0.99 3.47
C ASN A 320 12.27 0.92 3.16
N TYR A 321 11.81 -0.13 2.47
CA TYR A 321 10.39 -0.32 2.16
C TYR A 321 9.52 -0.44 3.42
N TYR A 322 10.04 -1.09 4.48
CA TYR A 322 9.35 -1.31 5.75
C TYR A 322 9.77 -0.33 6.87
N LEU A 323 10.42 0.80 6.51
CA LEU A 323 10.90 1.81 7.47
C LEU A 323 11.96 1.30 8.47
N LEU A 324 12.72 0.27 8.09
CA LEU A 324 13.72 -0.41 8.94
C LEU A 324 15.18 -0.21 8.49
N ASP A 325 15.41 0.63 7.46
CA ASP A 325 16.73 0.86 6.85
C ASP A 325 17.38 -0.42 6.28
N GLU A 326 16.53 -1.32 5.77
CA GLU A 326 16.93 -2.62 5.23
C GLU A 326 16.37 -2.86 3.82
N TRP A 327 16.95 -3.84 3.12
CA TRP A 327 16.54 -4.21 1.77
C TRP A 327 15.36 -5.20 1.77
N SER A 328 14.45 -5.02 0.83
CA SER A 328 13.40 -5.98 0.48
C SER A 328 13.41 -6.27 -1.03
N PHE A 329 12.87 -7.42 -1.40
CA PHE A 329 12.85 -7.90 -2.77
C PHE A 329 11.41 -8.08 -3.25
N GLY A 330 11.06 -7.45 -4.36
CA GLY A 330 9.75 -7.56 -5.00
C GLY A 330 9.78 -8.45 -6.22
N ILE A 331 8.74 -9.25 -6.41
CA ILE A 331 8.46 -9.95 -7.66
C ILE A 331 7.02 -9.63 -8.06
N THR A 332 6.81 -9.23 -9.30
CA THR A 332 5.46 -9.20 -9.89
C THR A 332 5.43 -10.04 -11.14
N PHE A 333 4.51 -10.98 -11.19
CA PHE A 333 4.20 -11.78 -12.37
C PHE A 333 2.91 -11.28 -13.01
N PHE A 334 2.91 -11.07 -14.32
CA PHE A 334 1.77 -10.63 -15.09
C PHE A 334 1.31 -11.72 -16.05
N LEU A 335 0.00 -11.96 -16.11
CA LEU A 335 -0.62 -12.84 -17.11
C LEU A 335 -1.16 -12.04 -18.30
#